data_AF-A0A6A5B9V5-F1
#
_entry.id   AF-A0A6A5B9V5-F1
#
_cell.length_a   1.000
_cell.length_b   1.000
_cell.length_c   1.000
_cell.angle_alpha   90.00
_cell.angle_beta   90.00
_cell.angle_gamma   90.00
#
_symmetry.space_group_name_H-M   'P 1'
#
loop_
_entity.id
_entity.type
_entity.pdbx_description
1 polymer ?
#
loop_
_entity_poly.entity_id
_entity_poly.type
_entity_poly.pdbx_seq_one_letter_code
_entity_poly.pdbx_strand_id
1 'polypeptide(L)'
;MNKKERIKAFSDGDSEEEQINKSRCTKKSFTSSEVLSIKSGEKPYRLFTVHNGKKDSSGDGSTNLLPQNLKHDKEFILDAISQHATNLQHVSPDLKKDHEFILQAVQRNGFALENCKQNKQIVYEVIKQCHHTIAYLSNKLRNDLEFLLSAVKQNEQILMYLSDHLKSDRDFMLNVVKRNDIALKYATMDLKKDKQVVIEAVCQNASSFQYVSPDLKSNKDFILECVSINVCTLGYVSYSLRVNKEFMLHVIENYNGYAAHYASY
;
A
#
# COMPACT_ATOMS: atom_id res chain seq x y z
N MET A 1 -54.56 -46.93 -23.88
CA MET A 1 -53.59 -47.43 -22.88
C MET A 1 -53.59 -46.47 -21.70
N ASN A 2 -53.54 -47.04 -20.50
CA ASN A 2 -53.98 -46.49 -19.22
C ASN A 2 -53.35 -45.14 -18.80
N LYS A 3 -54.09 -44.19 -18.19
CA LYS A 3 -54.66 -44.19 -16.81
C LYS A 3 -53.51 -44.32 -15.79
N LYS A 4 -53.19 -43.35 -14.93
CA LYS A 4 -53.99 -42.79 -13.82
C LYS A 4 -53.24 -41.60 -13.18
N GLU A 5 -53.90 -40.45 -13.00
CA GLU A 5 -54.39 -39.90 -11.70
C GLU A 5 -53.32 -39.01 -11.01
N ARG A 6 -53.60 -37.79 -10.50
CA ARG A 6 -54.83 -37.27 -9.90
C ARG A 6 -54.81 -35.75 -9.84
N ILE A 7 -55.94 -35.16 -10.23
CA ILE A 7 -56.39 -33.79 -9.97
C ILE A 7 -57.02 -33.75 -8.58
N LYS A 8 -56.84 -32.66 -7.81
CA LYS A 8 -57.93 -32.04 -7.04
C LYS A 8 -57.59 -30.59 -6.62
N ALA A 9 -58.31 -29.67 -7.23
CA ALA A 9 -58.68 -28.36 -6.68
C ALA A 9 -59.91 -28.52 -5.74
N PHE A 10 -60.39 -27.39 -5.19
CA PHE A 10 -61.49 -27.16 -4.22
C PHE A 10 -61.02 -27.17 -2.75
N SER A 11 -61.37 -26.22 -1.88
CA SER A 11 -62.35 -25.11 -1.94
C SER A 11 -62.13 -24.14 -0.76
N ASP A 12 -62.58 -22.91 -0.94
CA ASP A 12 -62.73 -21.83 0.04
C ASP A 12 -63.55 -22.21 1.29
N GLY A 13 -63.41 -21.40 2.35
CA GLY A 13 -64.54 -21.04 3.24
C GLY A 13 -64.38 -21.34 4.74
N ASP A 14 -64.01 -20.28 5.47
CA ASP A 14 -64.61 -19.77 6.72
C ASP A 14 -64.54 -20.52 8.07
N SER A 15 -63.84 -19.89 9.03
CA SER A 15 -64.33 -19.48 10.37
C SER A 15 -63.12 -18.92 11.17
N GLU A 16 -62.90 -17.60 11.22
CA GLU A 16 -63.28 -16.69 12.31
C GLU A 16 -62.90 -17.15 13.73
N GLU A 17 -62.22 -16.23 14.45
CA GLU A 17 -62.33 -15.99 15.91
C GLU A 17 -61.82 -17.12 16.85
N GLU A 18 -61.06 -16.92 17.92
CA GLU A 18 -60.80 -15.80 18.80
C GLU A 18 -59.74 -16.24 19.84
N GLN A 19 -58.79 -15.35 20.15
CA GLN A 19 -58.01 -15.25 21.40
C GLN A 19 -57.24 -16.47 21.96
N ILE A 20 -55.93 -16.30 22.21
CA ILE A 20 -55.36 -16.42 23.57
C ILE A 20 -54.03 -15.64 23.66
N ASN A 21 -54.06 -14.71 24.60
CA ASN A 21 -53.03 -13.87 25.17
C ASN A 21 -51.89 -14.69 25.84
N LYS A 22 -50.69 -14.09 25.91
CA LYS A 22 -49.71 -14.22 27.02
C LYS A 22 -49.34 -15.62 27.54
N SER A 23 -48.07 -16.00 27.34
CA SER A 23 -47.21 -16.72 28.32
C SER A 23 -45.77 -16.71 27.78
N ARG A 24 -44.87 -15.80 28.19
CA ARG A 24 -44.05 -15.84 29.42
C ARG A 24 -43.51 -17.25 29.73
N CYS A 25 -42.36 -17.62 29.15
CA CYS A 25 -41.35 -18.56 29.65
C CYS A 25 -40.34 -18.82 28.51
N THR A 26 -39.03 -18.80 28.65
CA THR A 26 -38.11 -18.66 29.79
C THR A 26 -36.77 -18.22 29.21
N LYS A 27 -36.05 -17.36 29.93
CA LYS A 27 -34.60 -17.21 29.74
C LYS A 27 -33.98 -18.60 29.87
N LYS A 28 -33.55 -19.21 28.77
CA LYS A 28 -32.56 -20.29 28.85
C LYS A 28 -31.20 -19.63 28.95
N SER A 29 -30.74 -19.47 30.17
CA SER A 29 -29.33 -19.30 30.49
C SER A 29 -28.59 -20.54 29.99
N PHE A 30 -27.81 -20.40 28.93
CA PHE A 30 -26.84 -21.41 28.57
C PHE A 30 -25.62 -21.21 29.44
N THR A 31 -25.35 -22.17 30.32
CA THR A 31 -24.13 -22.23 31.13
C THR A 31 -22.94 -22.56 30.24
N SER A 32 -21.74 -22.16 30.68
CA SER A 32 -20.44 -22.25 29.99
C SER A 32 -19.94 -23.65 29.61
N SER A 33 -20.81 -24.65 29.49
CA SER A 33 -20.48 -26.05 29.27
C SER A 33 -20.95 -26.63 27.92
N GLU A 34 -21.67 -25.89 27.08
CA GLU A 34 -22.14 -26.40 25.76
C GLU A 34 -21.20 -26.06 24.57
N VAL A 35 -19.94 -25.70 24.83
CA VAL A 35 -18.94 -25.46 23.77
C VAL A 35 -18.41 -26.77 23.15
N LEU A 36 -18.81 -27.93 23.68
CA LEU A 36 -18.35 -29.24 23.21
C LEU A 36 -19.49 -30.03 22.57
N SER A 37 -19.81 -29.72 21.31
CA SER A 37 -20.22 -30.68 20.27
C SER A 37 -20.87 -29.93 19.13
N ILE A 38 -20.11 -29.60 18.08
CA ILE A 38 -20.70 -29.35 16.77
C ILE A 38 -19.94 -30.19 15.75
N LYS A 39 -20.70 -31.11 15.16
CA LYS A 39 -20.30 -32.09 14.16
C LYS A 39 -19.77 -31.41 12.89
N SER A 40 -18.92 -32.16 12.21
CA SER A 40 -18.41 -31.95 10.85
C SER A 40 -19.41 -31.24 9.91
N GLY A 41 -19.04 -30.06 9.40
CA GLY A 41 -19.63 -29.51 8.18
C GLY A 41 -19.97 -28.01 8.19
N GLU A 42 -20.11 -27.39 9.36
CA GLU A 42 -20.40 -25.94 9.45
C GLU A 42 -19.20 -25.23 10.07
N LYS A 43 -18.66 -24.21 9.39
CA LYS A 43 -17.62 -23.34 9.97
C LYS A 43 -18.16 -22.82 11.31
N PRO A 44 -17.56 -23.19 12.46
CA PRO A 44 -17.98 -22.64 13.73
C PRO A 44 -17.53 -21.17 13.73
N TYR A 45 -17.83 -20.45 14.80
CA TYR A 45 -17.35 -19.06 14.97
C TYR A 45 -18.21 -18.07 14.17
N ARG A 46 -19.44 -17.91 14.68
CA ARG A 46 -20.22 -16.68 14.56
C ARG A 46 -19.29 -15.47 14.61
N LEU A 47 -19.41 -14.64 13.59
CA LEU A 47 -18.75 -13.36 13.41
C LEU A 47 -18.57 -12.61 14.73
N PHE A 48 -17.34 -12.23 15.05
CA PHE A 48 -17.10 -11.07 15.92
C PHE A 48 -17.37 -9.82 15.08
N THR A 49 -18.64 -9.48 14.88
CA THR A 49 -19.03 -8.22 14.25
C THR A 49 -18.66 -7.06 15.17
N VAL A 50 -17.73 -6.22 14.73
CA VAL A 50 -17.53 -4.89 15.30
C VAL A 50 -18.76 -4.04 14.94
N HIS A 51 -19.76 -3.98 15.81
CA HIS A 51 -20.80 -2.96 15.70
C HIS A 51 -20.32 -1.68 16.39
N ASN A 52 -19.89 -0.74 15.56
CA ASN A 52 -19.78 0.66 15.95
C ASN A 52 -21.15 1.16 16.44
N GLY A 53 -21.18 1.59 17.70
CA GLY A 53 -22.20 2.52 18.19
C GLY A 53 -23.54 1.89 18.56
N LYS A 54 -23.61 1.27 19.74
CA LYS A 54 -24.60 1.58 20.79
C LYS A 54 -24.12 0.95 22.10
N LYS A 55 -24.04 1.78 23.14
CA LYS A 55 -23.72 1.35 24.50
C LYS A 55 -24.96 0.65 25.04
N ASP A 56 -24.91 -0.67 25.11
CA ASP A 56 -25.94 -1.43 25.79
C ASP A 56 -25.66 -1.33 27.30
N SER A 57 -26.62 -0.79 28.04
CA SER A 57 -26.52 -0.41 29.44
C SER A 57 -26.63 -1.58 30.43
N SER A 58 -26.12 -2.76 30.06
CA SER A 58 -25.94 -3.90 30.96
C SER A 58 -24.45 -4.05 31.25
N GLY A 59 -24.04 -3.68 32.45
CA GLY A 59 -22.65 -3.67 32.91
C GLY A 59 -22.04 -5.05 33.08
N ASP A 60 -21.85 -5.78 31.98
CA ASP A 60 -20.69 -6.65 31.85
C ASP A 60 -19.72 -5.96 30.87
N GLY A 61 -18.49 -5.75 31.34
CA GLY A 61 -17.40 -5.24 30.53
C GLY A 61 -16.80 -6.36 29.70
N SER A 62 -17.58 -7.07 28.88
CA SER A 62 -17.06 -7.98 27.86
C SER A 62 -16.37 -7.16 26.77
N THR A 63 -15.20 -6.66 27.13
CA THR A 63 -14.23 -6.11 26.21
C THR A 63 -14.04 -7.12 25.08
N ASN A 64 -14.37 -6.70 23.86
CA ASN A 64 -14.19 -7.41 22.60
C ASN A 64 -12.72 -7.85 22.43
N LEU A 65 -12.32 -8.92 23.11
CA LEU A 65 -10.96 -9.44 23.15
C LEU A 65 -10.95 -10.83 22.53
N LEU A 66 -9.95 -11.12 21.70
CA LEU A 66 -9.63 -12.48 21.27
C LEU A 66 -9.59 -13.39 22.52
N PRO A 67 -10.28 -14.54 22.53
CA PRO A 67 -10.23 -15.49 23.65
C PRO A 67 -8.76 -15.79 23.99
N GLN A 68 -8.39 -15.75 25.28
CA GLN A 68 -6.97 -15.85 25.71
C GLN A 68 -6.25 -17.08 25.14
N ASN A 69 -6.99 -18.18 25.05
CA ASN A 69 -6.60 -19.48 24.53
C ASN A 69 -6.40 -19.53 22.99
N LEU A 70 -6.82 -18.49 22.25
CA LEU A 70 -6.64 -18.39 20.80
C LEU A 70 -5.68 -17.25 20.39
N LYS A 71 -5.10 -16.51 21.34
CA LYS A 71 -4.13 -15.42 21.07
C LYS A 71 -2.75 -15.91 20.60
N HIS A 72 -2.54 -17.23 20.57
CA HIS A 72 -1.32 -17.87 20.10
C HIS A 72 -1.56 -18.71 18.82
N ASP A 73 -2.82 -18.90 18.41
CA ASP A 73 -3.16 -19.64 17.20
C ASP A 73 -2.98 -18.73 15.98
N LYS A 74 -1.85 -18.89 15.28
CA LYS A 74 -1.49 -18.04 14.14
C LYS A 74 -2.57 -18.07 13.05
N GLU A 75 -3.11 -19.24 12.72
CA GLU A 75 -4.04 -19.41 11.60
C GLU A 75 -5.39 -18.73 11.90
N PHE A 76 -5.92 -18.98 13.10
CA PHE A 76 -7.14 -18.32 13.57
C PHE A 76 -7.00 -16.78 13.60
N ILE A 77 -5.87 -16.28 14.10
CA ILE A 77 -5.63 -14.84 14.20
C ILE A 77 -5.49 -14.21 12.81
N LEU A 78 -4.84 -14.89 11.86
CA LEU A 78 -4.74 -14.41 10.48
C LEU A 78 -6.11 -14.35 9.79
N ASP A 79 -7.00 -15.31 10.05
CA ASP A 79 -8.40 -15.27 9.60
C ASP A 79 -9.14 -14.08 10.26
N ALA A 80 -8.96 -13.87 11.56
CA ALA A 80 -9.56 -12.74 12.26
C ALA A 80 -9.07 -11.38 11.74
N ILE A 81 -7.77 -11.26 11.41
CA ILE A 81 -7.17 -10.05 10.83
C ILE A 81 -7.67 -9.79 9.42
N SER A 82 -7.93 -10.84 8.63
CA SER A 82 -8.50 -10.71 7.29
C SER A 82 -9.84 -9.96 7.30
N GLN A 83 -10.65 -10.15 8.34
CA GLN A 83 -11.94 -9.47 8.53
C GLN A 83 -11.75 -8.08 9.14
N HIS A 84 -10.93 -7.97 10.20
CA HIS A 84 -10.71 -6.73 10.93
C HIS A 84 -9.24 -6.55 11.33
N ALA A 85 -8.55 -5.61 10.67
CA ALA A 85 -7.15 -5.27 10.94
C ALA A 85 -6.85 -4.91 12.40
N THR A 86 -7.83 -4.35 13.12
CA THR A 86 -7.71 -3.99 14.54
C THR A 86 -7.47 -5.19 15.44
N ASN A 87 -7.78 -6.41 15.01
CA ASN A 87 -7.54 -7.63 15.79
C ASN A 87 -6.06 -7.84 16.10
N LEU A 88 -5.15 -7.30 15.26
CA LEU A 88 -3.72 -7.33 15.51
C LEU A 88 -3.33 -6.68 16.86
N GLN A 89 -4.12 -5.72 17.35
CA GLN A 89 -3.86 -5.04 18.63
C GLN A 89 -4.01 -5.98 19.85
N HIS A 90 -4.76 -7.08 19.71
CA HIS A 90 -5.07 -8.02 20.80
C HIS A 90 -4.23 -9.30 20.77
N VAL A 91 -3.34 -9.41 19.79
CA VAL A 91 -2.42 -10.54 19.61
C VAL A 91 -1.34 -10.53 20.70
N SER A 92 -0.84 -11.72 21.05
CA SER A 92 0.24 -11.88 22.02
C SER A 92 1.50 -11.07 21.64
N PRO A 93 2.26 -10.55 22.63
CA PRO A 93 3.47 -9.78 22.35
C PRO A 93 4.51 -10.53 21.52
N ASP A 94 4.59 -11.85 21.66
CA ASP A 94 5.53 -12.71 20.91
C ASP A 94 5.20 -12.72 19.42
N LEU A 95 3.92 -12.92 19.07
CA LEU A 95 3.45 -12.86 17.69
C LEU A 95 3.51 -11.43 17.11
N LYS A 96 3.37 -10.39 17.93
CA LYS A 96 3.58 -9.00 17.48
C LYS A 96 5.03 -8.71 17.09
N LYS A 97 5.99 -9.46 17.64
CA LYS A 97 7.42 -9.37 17.28
C LYS A 97 7.80 -10.33 16.16
N ASP A 98 6.97 -11.32 15.87
CA ASP A 98 7.16 -12.28 14.79
C ASP A 98 6.94 -11.59 13.44
N HIS A 99 8.04 -11.28 12.74
CA HIS A 99 8.00 -10.60 11.45
C HIS A 99 7.24 -11.39 10.38
N GLU A 100 7.35 -12.72 10.39
CA GLU A 100 6.67 -13.58 9.42
C GLU A 100 5.17 -13.52 9.62
N PHE A 101 4.73 -13.59 10.88
CA PHE A 101 3.32 -13.44 11.22
C PHE A 101 2.77 -12.05 10.83
N ILE A 102 3.50 -10.98 11.12
CA ILE A 102 3.09 -9.62 10.73
C ILE A 102 3.00 -9.49 9.21
N LEU A 103 3.95 -10.06 8.46
CA LEU A 103 3.91 -10.06 7.01
C LEU A 103 2.64 -10.74 6.49
N GLN A 104 2.32 -11.94 6.99
CA GLN A 104 1.11 -12.67 6.62
C GLN A 104 -0.17 -11.88 6.99
N ALA A 105 -0.17 -11.22 8.15
CA ALA A 105 -1.27 -10.36 8.59
C ALA A 105 -1.50 -9.19 7.61
N VAL A 106 -0.42 -8.52 7.20
CA VAL A 106 -0.47 -7.39 6.25
C VAL A 106 -0.85 -7.85 4.85
N GLN A 107 -0.39 -9.03 4.41
CA GLN A 107 -0.78 -9.61 3.11
C GLN A 107 -2.27 -9.92 3.04
N ARG A 108 -2.88 -10.35 4.15
CA ARG A 108 -4.33 -10.60 4.22
C ARG A 108 -5.13 -9.32 4.36
N ASN A 109 -4.62 -8.34 5.12
CA ASN A 109 -5.27 -7.06 5.32
C ASN A 109 -4.22 -5.96 5.49
N GLY A 110 -4.03 -5.13 4.45
CA GLY A 110 -3.02 -4.07 4.44
C GLY A 110 -3.14 -3.08 5.61
N PHE A 111 -4.37 -2.84 6.09
CA PHE A 111 -4.62 -1.98 7.26
C PHE A 111 -4.06 -2.55 8.57
N ALA A 112 -3.66 -3.83 8.61
CA ALA A 112 -3.00 -4.42 9.78
C ALA A 112 -1.69 -3.68 10.12
N LEU A 113 -0.99 -3.16 9.09
CA LEU A 113 0.22 -2.37 9.26
C LEU A 113 -0.01 -1.12 10.11
N GLU A 114 -1.25 -0.60 10.12
CA GLU A 114 -1.61 0.54 10.96
C GLU A 114 -1.52 0.24 12.46
N ASN A 115 -1.67 -1.02 12.86
CA ASN A 115 -1.57 -1.42 14.26
C ASN A 115 -0.11 -1.71 14.68
N CYS A 116 0.81 -1.79 13.72
CA CYS A 116 2.25 -1.93 13.94
C CYS A 116 3.01 -0.59 14.04
N LYS A 117 2.31 0.56 13.93
CA LYS A 117 2.89 1.92 13.88
C LYS A 117 3.91 2.24 14.97
N GLN A 118 3.79 1.64 16.16
CA GLN A 118 4.70 1.90 17.28
C GLN A 118 6.09 1.32 17.07
N ASN A 119 6.23 0.32 16.20
CA ASN A 119 7.50 -0.33 15.91
C ASN A 119 7.93 -0.02 14.47
N LYS A 120 8.61 1.12 14.28
CA LYS A 120 9.15 1.53 12.97
C LYS A 120 10.01 0.43 12.33
N GLN A 121 10.73 -0.37 13.14
CA GLN A 121 11.57 -1.47 12.65
C GLN A 121 10.75 -2.54 11.90
N ILE A 122 9.63 -2.97 12.47
CA ILE A 122 8.74 -3.96 11.84
C ILE A 122 8.17 -3.39 10.54
N VAL A 123 7.75 -2.13 10.56
CA VAL A 123 7.22 -1.46 9.36
C VAL A 123 8.28 -1.42 8.25
N TYR A 124 9.55 -1.14 8.59
CA TYR A 124 10.64 -1.19 7.61
C TYR A 124 10.84 -2.58 7.01
N GLU A 125 10.88 -3.63 7.84
CA GLU A 125 11.06 -5.00 7.35
C GLU A 125 9.89 -5.44 6.46
N VAL A 126 8.65 -5.08 6.82
CA VAL A 126 7.46 -5.37 6.00
C VAL A 126 7.54 -4.63 4.66
N ILE A 127 7.93 -3.35 4.65
CA ILE A 127 8.06 -2.58 3.40
C ILE A 127 9.18 -3.14 2.53
N LYS A 128 10.30 -3.54 3.12
CA LYS A 128 11.43 -4.17 2.41
C LYS A 128 11.05 -5.47 1.72
N GLN A 129 10.12 -6.24 2.28
CA GLN A 129 9.62 -7.47 1.68
C GLN A 129 8.43 -7.22 0.74
N CYS A 130 7.60 -6.21 1.01
CA CYS A 130 6.36 -5.90 0.30
C CYS A 130 6.17 -4.38 0.13
N HIS A 131 6.85 -3.77 -0.84
CA HIS A 131 6.90 -2.30 -1.03
C HIS A 131 5.54 -1.64 -1.28
N HIS A 132 4.60 -2.36 -1.89
CA HIS A 132 3.23 -1.88 -2.11
C HIS A 132 2.47 -1.62 -0.79
N THR A 133 2.94 -2.17 0.33
CA THR A 133 2.31 -1.97 1.65
C THR A 133 2.43 -0.55 2.17
N ILE A 134 3.34 0.26 1.60
CA ILE A 134 3.43 1.69 1.89
C ILE A 134 2.11 2.41 1.57
N ALA A 135 1.29 1.82 0.69
CA ALA A 135 -0.02 2.33 0.36
C ALA A 135 -1.08 2.19 1.48
N TYR A 136 -0.80 1.39 2.50
CA TYR A 136 -1.69 1.15 3.65
C TYR A 136 -1.19 1.81 4.93
N LEU A 137 -0.07 2.52 4.88
CA LEU A 137 0.39 3.31 6.01
C LEU A 137 -0.58 4.46 6.31
N SER A 138 -0.65 4.86 7.58
CA SER A 138 -1.40 6.06 7.94
C SER A 138 -0.79 7.31 7.33
N ASN A 139 -1.61 8.34 7.16
CA ASN A 139 -1.18 9.64 6.65
C ASN A 139 0.03 10.21 7.39
N LYS A 140 0.16 9.95 8.71
CA LYS A 140 1.32 10.40 9.49
C LYS A 140 2.64 9.78 9.03
N LEU A 141 2.68 8.46 8.79
CA LEU A 141 3.89 7.76 8.34
C LEU A 141 4.11 7.93 6.83
N ARG A 142 3.03 8.00 6.05
CA ARG A 142 3.11 8.31 4.62
C ARG A 142 3.68 9.69 4.34
N ASN A 143 3.60 10.62 5.29
CA ASN A 143 4.17 11.96 5.17
C ASN A 143 5.39 12.17 6.08
N ASP A 144 5.89 11.12 6.75
CA ASP A 144 7.13 11.19 7.54
C ASP A 144 8.32 11.16 6.57
N LEU A 145 8.89 12.35 6.34
CA LEU A 145 9.96 12.57 5.37
C LEU A 145 11.18 11.67 5.62
N GLU A 146 11.63 11.58 6.87
CA GLU A 146 12.81 10.79 7.23
C GLU A 146 12.57 9.30 7.02
N PHE A 147 11.36 8.85 7.37
CA PHE A 147 10.93 7.48 7.14
C PHE A 147 10.91 7.13 5.66
N LEU A 148 10.28 7.97 4.83
CA LEU A 148 10.20 7.75 3.39
C LEU A 148 11.57 7.81 2.71
N LEU A 149 12.41 8.77 3.07
CA LEU A 149 13.77 8.88 2.52
C LEU A 149 14.62 7.64 2.84
N SER A 150 14.48 7.11 4.05
CA SER A 150 15.15 5.87 4.47
C SER A 150 14.59 4.66 3.72
N ALA A 151 13.27 4.61 3.54
CA ALA A 151 12.62 3.53 2.81
C ALA A 151 13.03 3.53 1.32
N VAL A 152 12.99 4.67 0.64
CA VAL A 152 13.40 4.81 -0.77
C VAL A 152 14.87 4.43 -0.98
N LYS A 153 15.75 4.72 -0.01
CA LYS A 153 17.15 4.28 -0.06
C LYS A 153 17.30 2.75 -0.10
N GLN A 154 16.40 2.03 0.57
CA GLN A 154 16.41 0.56 0.59
C GLN A 154 15.75 -0.03 -0.66
N ASN A 155 14.71 0.62 -1.18
CA ASN A 155 14.06 0.22 -2.42
C ASN A 155 13.43 1.39 -3.19
N GLU A 156 13.91 1.59 -4.41
CA GLU A 156 13.40 2.58 -5.36
C GLU A 156 11.95 2.37 -5.82
N GLN A 157 11.44 1.13 -5.81
CA GLN A 157 10.06 0.81 -6.21
C GLN A 157 9.02 1.49 -5.32
N ILE A 158 9.42 1.94 -4.13
CA ILE A 158 8.59 2.71 -3.22
C ILE A 158 8.13 4.03 -3.86
N LEU A 159 8.96 4.64 -4.70
CA LEU A 159 8.64 5.91 -5.38
C LEU A 159 7.37 5.81 -6.22
N MET A 160 7.08 4.64 -6.77
CA MET A 160 5.85 4.37 -7.53
C MET A 160 4.59 4.56 -6.68
N TYR A 161 4.64 4.18 -5.40
CA TYR A 161 3.51 4.14 -4.48
C TYR A 161 3.37 5.40 -3.61
N LEU A 162 4.27 6.37 -3.74
CA LEU A 162 4.12 7.66 -3.07
C LEU A 162 2.90 8.41 -3.59
N SER A 163 2.31 9.23 -2.71
CA SER A 163 1.19 10.09 -3.07
C SER A 163 1.62 11.15 -4.10
N ASP A 164 0.67 11.60 -4.91
CA ASP A 164 0.94 12.63 -5.92
C ASP A 164 1.38 13.95 -5.29
N HIS A 165 0.90 14.27 -4.08
CA HIS A 165 1.37 15.40 -3.28
C HIS A 165 2.88 15.33 -3.05
N LEU A 166 3.40 14.18 -2.61
CA LEU A 166 4.85 14.01 -2.37
C LEU A 166 5.65 13.99 -3.67
N LYS A 167 5.12 13.36 -4.74
CA LYS A 167 5.76 13.40 -6.07
C LYS A 167 5.81 14.80 -6.68
N SER A 168 4.98 15.71 -6.18
CA SER A 168 4.94 17.13 -6.57
C SER A 168 5.69 18.03 -5.59
N ASP A 169 6.00 17.53 -4.40
CA ASP A 169 6.74 18.27 -3.39
C ASP A 169 8.19 18.42 -3.83
N ARG A 170 8.56 19.65 -4.13
CA ARG A 170 9.88 20.01 -4.66
C ARG A 170 11.00 19.65 -3.69
N ASP A 171 10.86 19.99 -2.41
CA ASP A 171 11.93 19.82 -1.43
C ASP A 171 12.10 18.34 -1.08
N PHE A 172 11.00 17.61 -0.97
CA PHE A 172 11.05 16.16 -0.84
C PHE A 172 11.73 15.52 -2.05
N MET A 173 11.26 15.80 -3.27
CA MET A 173 11.81 15.19 -4.48
C MET A 173 13.27 15.57 -4.71
N LEU A 174 13.70 16.78 -4.36
CA LEU A 174 15.12 17.16 -4.41
C LEU A 174 15.96 16.32 -3.45
N ASN A 175 15.49 16.05 -2.23
CA ASN A 175 16.17 15.18 -1.28
C ASN A 175 16.23 13.72 -1.77
N VAL A 176 15.17 13.25 -2.43
CA VAL A 176 15.12 11.90 -3.01
C VAL A 176 16.09 11.78 -4.18
N VAL A 177 16.07 12.73 -5.12
CA VAL A 177 16.93 12.75 -6.31
C VAL A 177 18.42 12.74 -5.95
N LYS A 178 18.81 13.46 -4.89
CA LYS A 178 20.18 13.44 -4.34
C LYS A 178 20.68 12.06 -3.93
N ARG A 179 19.77 11.12 -3.70
CA ARG A 179 20.05 9.79 -3.14
C ARG A 179 19.66 8.66 -4.08
N ASN A 180 18.87 8.95 -5.11
CA ASN A 180 18.33 7.98 -6.05
C ASN A 180 18.14 8.65 -7.42
N ASP A 181 18.91 8.21 -8.40
CA ASP A 181 18.94 8.73 -9.76
C ASP A 181 17.64 8.45 -10.54
N ILE A 182 16.92 7.39 -10.19
CA ILE A 182 15.66 7.00 -10.84
C ILE A 182 14.48 7.86 -10.32
N ALA A 183 14.66 8.63 -9.25
CA ALA A 183 13.60 9.44 -8.64
C ALA A 183 12.94 10.43 -9.60
N LEU A 184 13.71 11.02 -10.52
CA LEU A 184 13.18 11.96 -11.51
C LEU A 184 12.11 11.31 -12.42
N LYS A 185 12.16 9.99 -12.64
CA LYS A 185 11.14 9.24 -13.38
C LYS A 185 9.74 9.44 -12.80
N TYR A 186 9.63 9.42 -11.47
CA TYR A 186 8.37 9.45 -10.73
C TYR A 186 7.92 10.86 -10.35
N ALA A 187 8.79 11.86 -10.52
CA ALA A 187 8.43 13.27 -10.32
C ALA A 187 7.33 13.71 -11.29
N THR A 188 6.55 14.71 -10.87
CA THR A 188 5.58 15.36 -11.75
C THR A 188 6.24 16.12 -12.90
N MET A 189 5.45 16.45 -13.91
CA MET A 189 5.96 17.19 -15.07
C MET A 189 6.51 18.57 -14.71
N ASP A 190 5.95 19.23 -13.69
CA ASP A 190 6.43 20.53 -13.22
C ASP A 190 7.85 20.41 -12.63
N LEU A 191 8.11 19.38 -11.82
CA LEU A 191 9.45 19.11 -11.29
C LEU A 191 10.42 18.63 -12.37
N LYS A 192 9.95 17.97 -13.43
CA LYS A 192 10.76 17.63 -14.62
C LYS A 192 11.11 18.85 -15.48
N LYS A 193 10.51 20.00 -15.21
CA LYS A 193 10.87 21.33 -15.77
C LYS A 193 11.71 22.15 -14.81
N ASP A 194 11.82 21.75 -13.54
CA ASP A 194 12.67 22.43 -12.58
C ASP A 194 14.14 22.10 -12.87
N LYS A 195 14.87 23.10 -13.37
CA LYS A 195 16.28 22.97 -13.74
C LYS A 195 17.13 22.43 -12.60
N GLN A 196 16.90 22.88 -11.36
CA GLN A 196 17.72 22.46 -10.22
C GLN A 196 17.49 20.99 -9.88
N VAL A 197 16.23 20.54 -9.87
CA VAL A 197 15.88 19.13 -9.63
C VAL A 197 16.47 18.23 -10.73
N VAL A 198 16.37 18.66 -11.99
CA VAL A 198 16.94 17.92 -13.12
C VAL A 198 18.46 17.86 -13.07
N ILE A 199 19.13 18.99 -12.81
CA ILE A 199 20.59 19.07 -12.71
C ILE A 199 21.10 18.12 -11.63
N GLU A 200 20.45 18.10 -10.47
CA GLU A 200 20.81 17.18 -9.39
C GLU A 200 20.68 15.71 -9.83
N ALA A 201 19.62 15.37 -10.58
CA ALA A 201 19.42 14.01 -11.10
C ALA A 201 20.48 13.61 -12.14
N VAL A 202 20.85 14.54 -13.02
CA VAL A 202 21.88 14.35 -14.06
C VAL A 202 23.28 14.24 -13.47
N CYS A 203 23.55 15.01 -12.42
CA CYS A 203 24.78 14.94 -11.64
C CYS A 203 24.99 13.52 -11.08
N GLN A 204 23.94 12.90 -10.57
CA GLN A 204 23.98 11.51 -10.09
C GLN A 204 24.12 10.50 -11.24
N ASN A 205 23.29 10.62 -12.27
CA ASN A 205 23.33 9.74 -13.44
C ASN A 205 22.83 10.46 -14.69
N ALA A 206 23.65 10.46 -15.75
CA ALA A 206 23.27 10.98 -17.06
C ALA A 206 21.98 10.35 -17.62
N SER A 207 21.68 9.10 -17.27
CA SER A 207 20.46 8.40 -17.72
C SER A 207 19.18 9.07 -17.23
N SER A 208 19.23 9.84 -16.14
CA SER A 208 18.11 10.65 -15.64
C SER A 208 17.61 11.65 -16.68
N PHE A 209 18.49 12.08 -17.60
CA PHE A 209 18.13 13.00 -18.68
C PHE A 209 16.97 12.48 -19.55
N GLN A 210 16.78 11.16 -19.63
CA GLN A 210 15.66 10.55 -20.35
C GLN A 210 14.28 10.97 -19.79
N TYR A 211 14.20 11.35 -18.51
CA TYR A 211 12.94 11.73 -17.85
C TYR A 211 12.67 13.24 -17.85
N VAL A 212 13.62 14.03 -18.35
CA VAL A 212 13.51 15.49 -18.41
C VAL A 212 12.37 15.89 -19.35
N SER A 213 11.71 17.00 -19.01
CA SER A 213 10.64 17.56 -19.83
C SER A 213 11.09 17.85 -21.27
N PRO A 214 10.20 17.72 -22.28
CA PRO A 214 10.52 18.04 -23.67
C PRO A 214 11.03 19.47 -23.87
N ASP A 215 10.47 20.41 -23.10
CA ASP A 215 10.84 21.84 -23.13
C ASP A 215 12.34 22.03 -22.80
N LEU A 216 12.83 21.41 -21.72
CA LEU A 216 14.23 21.46 -21.34
C LEU A 216 15.13 20.63 -22.27
N LYS A 217 14.64 19.49 -22.79
CA LYS A 217 15.37 18.68 -23.77
C LYS A 217 15.59 19.37 -25.12
N SER A 218 14.82 20.42 -25.41
CA SER A 218 14.96 21.23 -26.62
C SER A 218 15.80 22.49 -26.39
N ASN A 219 16.10 22.81 -25.13
CA ASN A 219 16.89 23.98 -24.76
C ASN A 219 18.38 23.66 -24.82
N LYS A 220 19.06 24.16 -25.86
CA LYS A 220 20.49 23.91 -26.09
C LYS A 220 21.37 24.39 -24.95
N ASP A 221 21.11 25.58 -24.38
CA ASP A 221 21.91 26.13 -23.29
C ASP A 221 21.82 25.25 -22.03
N PHE A 222 20.62 24.76 -21.73
CA PHE A 222 20.41 23.83 -20.62
C PHE A 222 21.06 22.46 -20.86
N ILE A 223 21.06 21.98 -22.10
CA ILE A 223 21.77 20.75 -22.46
C ILE A 223 23.26 20.93 -22.25
N LEU A 224 23.84 22.07 -22.67
CA LEU A 224 25.26 22.38 -22.45
C LEU A 224 25.60 22.43 -20.96
N GLU A 225 24.73 23.02 -20.14
CA GLU A 225 24.86 23.00 -18.68
C GLU A 225 24.89 21.56 -18.15
N CYS A 226 23.96 20.69 -18.57
CA CYS A 226 23.93 19.28 -18.18
C CYS A 226 25.17 18.50 -18.66
N VAL A 227 25.67 18.80 -19.85
CA VAL A 227 26.88 18.16 -20.43
C VAL A 227 28.14 18.59 -19.69
N SER A 228 28.20 19.86 -19.25
CA SER A 228 29.32 20.37 -18.44
C SER A 228 29.44 19.64 -17.09
N ILE A 229 28.30 19.20 -16.54
CA ILE A 229 28.23 18.44 -15.29
C ILE A 229 28.50 16.95 -15.54
N ASN A 230 27.86 16.38 -16.56
CA ASN A 230 27.98 14.97 -16.90
C ASN A 230 27.96 14.79 -18.42
N VAL A 231 29.14 14.58 -19.01
CA VAL A 231 29.31 14.41 -20.46
C VAL A 231 28.52 13.22 -21.02
N CYS A 232 28.30 12.18 -20.21
CA CYS A 232 27.50 11.03 -20.62
C CYS A 232 26.04 11.41 -20.94
N THR A 233 25.58 12.60 -20.53
CA THR A 233 24.28 13.15 -20.91
C THR A 233 24.10 13.20 -22.43
N LEU A 234 25.18 13.41 -23.19
CA LEU A 234 25.13 13.40 -24.66
C LEU A 234 24.49 12.12 -25.22
N GLY A 235 24.71 10.96 -24.60
CA GLY A 235 24.10 9.70 -25.01
C GLY A 235 22.56 9.70 -24.98
N TYR A 236 21.96 10.57 -24.16
CA TYR A 236 20.52 10.70 -23.97
C TYR A 236 19.91 11.92 -24.67
N VAL A 237 20.76 12.77 -25.26
CA VAL A 237 20.34 13.92 -26.08
C VAL A 237 19.89 13.44 -27.46
N SER A 238 18.96 14.20 -28.05
CA SER A 238 18.42 13.90 -29.39
C SER A 238 19.52 13.68 -30.43
N TYR A 239 19.31 12.69 -31.31
CA TYR A 239 20.26 12.36 -32.37
C TYR A 239 20.56 13.57 -33.28
N SER A 240 19.52 14.35 -33.62
CA SER A 240 19.65 15.57 -34.43
C SER A 240 20.62 16.60 -33.84
N LEU A 241 20.70 16.70 -32.51
CA LEU A 241 21.64 17.62 -31.86
C LEU A 241 23.04 17.03 -31.78
N ARG A 242 23.18 15.71 -31.61
CA ARG A 242 24.47 15.01 -31.64
C ARG A 242 25.15 15.01 -33.00
N VAL A 243 24.40 15.09 -34.10
CA VAL A 243 24.98 15.24 -35.45
C VAL A 243 25.20 16.69 -35.84
N ASN A 244 24.72 17.65 -35.04
CA ASN A 244 24.96 19.05 -35.32
C ASN A 244 26.44 19.37 -35.06
N LYS A 245 27.17 19.64 -36.15
CA LYS A 245 28.62 19.85 -36.12
C LYS A 245 29.01 21.05 -35.25
N GLU A 246 28.31 22.18 -35.35
CA GLU A 246 28.61 23.37 -34.54
C GLU A 246 28.45 23.09 -33.05
N PHE A 247 27.37 22.42 -32.67
CA PHE A 247 27.10 22.00 -31.30
C PHE A 247 28.16 21.03 -30.79
N MET A 248 28.48 19.98 -31.55
CA MET A 248 29.48 18.99 -31.11
C MET A 248 30.90 19.54 -31.07
N LEU A 249 31.28 20.43 -32.00
CA LEU A 249 32.56 21.12 -31.93
C LEU A 249 32.64 21.98 -30.69
N HIS A 250 31.61 22.78 -30.41
CA HIS A 250 31.53 23.57 -29.18
C HIS A 250 31.65 22.67 -27.94
N VAL A 251 31.00 21.51 -27.93
CA VAL A 251 31.09 20.58 -26.80
C VAL A 251 32.50 20.00 -26.65
N ILE A 252 33.13 19.55 -27.73
CA ILE A 252 34.48 18.95 -27.70
C ILE A 252 35.55 19.98 -27.30
N GLU A 253 35.42 21.23 -27.76
CA GLU A 253 36.35 22.32 -27.44
C GLU A 253 36.25 22.77 -25.98
N ASN A 254 35.04 22.77 -25.40
CA ASN A 254 34.79 23.35 -24.08
C ASN A 254 34.59 22.31 -22.96
N TYR A 255 34.23 21.07 -23.29
CA TYR A 255 33.84 20.04 -22.32
C TYR A 255 34.43 18.67 -22.69
N ASN A 256 35.51 18.28 -22.00
CA ASN A 256 36.17 16.96 -21.91
C ASN A 256 36.28 16.11 -23.22
N GLY A 257 37.48 15.64 -23.55
CA GLY A 257 37.77 14.88 -24.77
C GLY A 257 36.92 13.60 -25.00
N TYR A 258 36.29 13.04 -23.95
CA TYR A 258 35.36 11.92 -24.08
C TYR A 258 34.08 12.25 -24.88
N ALA A 259 33.74 13.53 -25.06
CA ALA A 259 32.62 13.95 -25.91
C ALA A 259 32.79 13.52 -27.38
N ALA A 260 34.03 13.34 -27.85
CA ALA A 260 34.34 12.90 -29.20
C ALA A 260 33.76 11.51 -29.53
N HIS A 261 33.59 10.63 -28.53
CA HIS A 261 32.96 9.32 -28.73
C HIS A 261 31.46 9.42 -29.09
N TYR A 262 30.81 10.55 -28.78
CA TYR A 262 29.39 10.77 -29.06
C TYR A 262 29.16 11.52 -30.38
N ALA A 263 30.20 12.12 -30.95
CA ALA A 263 30.18 12.65 -32.30
C ALA A 263 30.26 11.47 -33.27
N SER A 264 29.10 11.00 -33.73
CA SER A 264 29.06 10.06 -34.86
C SER A 264 29.64 10.76 -36.09
N TYR A 265 30.70 10.20 -36.64
CA TYR A 265 31.34 10.60 -37.91
C TYR A 265 30.35 10.64 -39.07
#